data_AF-A0AAD1JZL5-F1
#
_entry.id   AF-A0AAD1JZL5-F1
#
_cell.length_a   1.000
_cell.length_b   1.000
_cell.length_c   1.000
_cell.angle_alpha   90.00
_cell.angle_beta   90.00
_cell.angle_gamma   90.00
#
_symmetry.space_group_name_H-M   'P 1'
#
loop_
_entity.id
_entity.type
_entity.pdbx_description
1 polymer ?
#
loop_
_entity_poly.entity_id
_entity_poly.type
_entity_poly.pdbx_seq_one_letter_code
_entity_poly.pdbx_strand_id
1 'polypeptide(L)'
;MGAQKKVAWVWVSDSVIQNKGQVIAVYPAGVLPLEPPRQNASKLYLTNDMAERKRKLIDLGEAFVILAKGFGTLEESFQLLTEMSINQTRVRPVIFVGQKFYQPLFDLLRLQLKEGMISKEVIDAISLVDSAEETIELLGDLKLEQVV
;
A
#
# COMPACT_ATOMS: atom_id res chain seq x y z
N MET A 1 24.91 -19.29 3.11
CA MET A 1 24.45 -17.88 3.14
C MET A 1 23.67 -17.61 1.86
N GLY A 2 22.35 -17.82 1.88
CA GLY A 2 21.50 -17.59 0.72
C GLY A 2 21.29 -16.09 0.54
N ALA A 3 21.42 -15.59 -0.70
CA ALA A 3 21.09 -14.22 -1.03
C ALA A 3 19.67 -13.90 -0.52
N GLN A 4 19.56 -12.93 0.38
CA GLN A 4 18.27 -12.45 0.86
C GLN A 4 17.54 -11.87 -0.36
N LYS A 5 16.48 -12.55 -0.83
CA LYS A 5 15.69 -12.07 -1.97
C LYS A 5 15.21 -10.65 -1.65
N LYS A 6 15.72 -9.65 -2.37
CA LYS A 6 15.20 -8.28 -2.29
C LYS A 6 13.71 -8.34 -2.64
N VAL A 7 12.88 -7.80 -1.74
CA VAL A 7 11.43 -7.72 -1.90
C VAL A 7 11.07 -6.47 -2.72
N ALA A 8 9.96 -6.50 -3.46
CA ALA A 8 9.61 -5.49 -4.46
C ALA A 8 9.68 -4.03 -3.93
N TRP A 9 9.24 -3.78 -2.70
CA TRP A 9 9.32 -2.45 -2.07
C TRP A 9 10.74 -1.90 -1.97
N VAL A 10 11.74 -2.77 -1.74
CA VAL A 10 13.14 -2.37 -1.68
C VAL A 10 13.58 -1.80 -3.02
N TRP A 11 13.19 -2.43 -4.14
CA TRP A 11 13.48 -1.92 -5.48
C TRP A 11 12.78 -0.61 -5.79
N VAL A 12 11.49 -0.49 -5.44
CA VAL A 12 10.74 0.76 -5.64
C VAL A 12 11.43 1.91 -4.92
N SER A 13 11.72 1.74 -3.64
CA SER A 13 12.35 2.78 -2.82
C SER A 13 13.82 3.03 -3.16
N ASP A 14 14.59 2.00 -3.56
CA ASP A 14 15.95 2.20 -4.09
C ASP A 14 15.89 3.06 -5.36
N SER A 15 14.95 2.80 -6.26
CA SER A 15 14.75 3.58 -7.50
C SER A 15 14.35 5.03 -7.21
N VAL A 16 13.43 5.26 -6.26
CA VAL A 16 13.05 6.62 -5.84
C VAL A 16 14.27 7.40 -5.35
N ILE A 17 15.08 6.80 -4.47
CA ILE A 17 16.28 7.44 -3.93
C ILE A 17 17.32 7.73 -5.03
N GLN A 18 17.56 6.77 -5.93
CA GLN A 18 18.49 6.94 -7.05
C GLN A 18 18.07 8.08 -7.98
N ASN A 19 16.77 8.29 -8.13
CA ASN A 19 16.19 9.37 -8.92
C ASN A 19 15.91 10.65 -8.09
N LYS A 20 16.55 10.79 -6.91
CA LYS A 20 16.47 11.96 -6.03
C LYS A 20 15.06 12.28 -5.50
N GLY A 21 14.16 11.31 -5.55
CA GLY A 21 12.86 11.39 -4.89
C GLY A 21 12.97 11.18 -3.38
N GLN A 22 11.88 11.45 -2.68
CA GLN A 22 11.81 11.31 -1.21
C GLN A 22 11.20 9.97 -0.81
N VAL A 23 11.77 9.34 0.22
CA VAL A 23 11.23 8.11 0.81
C VAL A 23 10.98 8.33 2.29
N ILE A 24 9.72 8.21 2.70
CA ILE A 24 9.34 8.13 4.11
C ILE A 24 9.24 6.65 4.47
N ALA A 25 9.92 6.23 5.52
CA ALA A 25 9.88 4.87 6.01
C ALA A 25 9.24 4.79 7.39
N VAL A 26 8.34 3.82 7.60
CA VAL A 26 7.60 3.64 8.86
C VAL A 26 7.83 2.22 9.36
N TYR A 27 8.47 2.10 10.52
CA TYR A 27 8.85 0.82 11.12
C TYR A 27 8.33 0.71 12.56
N PRO A 28 7.84 -0.48 12.97
CA PRO A 28 7.56 -0.75 14.37
C PRO A 28 8.84 -1.17 15.11
N ALA A 29 8.99 -0.72 16.34
CA ALA A 29 10.17 -1.01 17.17
C ALA A 29 10.40 -2.51 17.37
N GLY A 30 9.32 -3.30 17.46
CA GLY A 30 9.38 -4.74 17.72
C GLY A 30 10.00 -5.60 16.61
N VAL A 31 10.11 -5.10 15.36
CA VAL A 31 10.62 -5.90 14.23
C VAL A 31 12.02 -5.51 13.79
N LEU A 32 12.61 -4.46 14.35
CA LEU A 32 13.93 -3.95 13.96
C LEU A 32 15.06 -5.00 13.99
N PRO A 33 15.08 -5.98 14.95
CA PRO A 33 16.09 -7.03 14.94
C PRO A 33 15.98 -8.00 13.74
N LEU A 34 14.77 -8.15 13.18
CA LEU A 34 14.49 -9.04 12.05
C LEU A 34 14.60 -8.30 10.71
N GLU A 35 14.14 -7.05 10.69
CA GLU A 35 14.15 -6.17 9.54
C GLU A 35 14.73 -4.81 9.94
N PRO A 36 16.06 -4.61 9.80
CA PRO A 36 16.68 -3.36 10.16
C PRO A 36 16.12 -2.21 9.30
N PRO A 37 15.89 -1.02 9.90
CA PRO A 37 15.32 0.09 9.17
C PRO A 37 16.29 0.58 8.09
N ARG A 38 15.73 0.98 6.94
CA ARG A 38 16.50 1.60 5.86
C ARG A 38 17.18 2.88 6.37
N GLN A 39 18.49 2.98 6.13
CA GLN A 39 19.33 4.10 6.63
C GLN A 39 19.24 5.37 5.77
N ASN A 40 18.95 5.24 4.47
CA ASN A 40 18.92 6.36 3.52
C ASN A 40 17.49 6.83 3.19
N ALA A 41 16.53 6.62 4.10
CA ALA A 41 15.20 7.22 3.98
C ALA A 41 15.29 8.74 4.25
N SER A 42 14.50 9.53 3.54
CA SER A 42 14.38 10.98 3.76
C SER A 42 13.78 11.29 5.13
N LYS A 43 12.88 10.42 5.61
CA LYS A 43 12.26 10.50 6.95
C LYS A 43 12.03 9.10 7.47
N LEU A 44 12.29 8.89 8.76
CA LEU A 44 12.04 7.64 9.45
C LEU A 44 11.07 7.87 10.61
N TYR A 45 9.97 7.15 10.62
CA TYR A 45 9.06 7.06 11.77
C TYR A 45 9.23 5.69 12.42
N LEU A 46 9.50 5.70 13.73
CA LEU A 46 9.45 4.52 14.57
C LEU A 46 8.14 4.53 15.37
N THR A 47 7.39 3.42 15.30
CA THR A 47 6.13 3.24 16.04
C THR A 47 6.29 2.18 17.13
N ASN A 48 5.41 2.19 18.12
CA ASN A 48 5.48 1.25 19.24
C ASN A 48 5.15 -0.18 18.78
N ASP A 49 4.17 -0.32 17.89
CA ASP A 49 3.70 -1.60 17.39
C ASP A 49 3.24 -1.55 15.92
N MET A 50 2.77 -2.70 15.43
CA MET A 50 2.25 -2.86 14.06
C MET A 50 0.96 -2.09 13.80
N ALA A 51 0.10 -1.90 14.82
CA ALA A 51 -1.17 -1.20 14.64
C ALA A 51 -0.92 0.29 14.40
N GLU A 52 -0.06 0.91 15.22
CA GLU A 52 0.41 2.29 15.02
C GLU A 52 1.14 2.45 13.68
N ARG A 53 1.97 1.46 13.28
CA ARG A 53 2.66 1.49 11.99
C ARG A 53 1.66 1.56 10.84
N LYS A 54 0.64 0.69 10.84
CA LYS A 54 -0.39 0.66 9.80
C LYS A 54 -1.21 1.94 9.78
N ARG A 55 -1.65 2.44 10.96
CA ARG A 55 -2.31 3.73 11.09
C ARG A 55 -1.47 4.85 10.47
N LYS A 56 -0.18 4.93 10.80
CA LYS A 56 0.73 5.95 10.27
C LYS A 56 0.89 5.87 8.75
N LEU A 57 0.93 4.67 8.17
CA LEU A 57 0.93 4.49 6.71
C LEU A 57 -0.36 5.00 6.06
N ILE A 58 -1.52 4.71 6.69
CA ILE A 58 -2.83 5.20 6.23
C ILE A 58 -2.88 6.73 6.30
N ASP A 59 -2.39 7.33 7.39
CA ASP A 59 -2.45 8.78 7.59
C ASP A 59 -1.53 9.56 6.64
N LEU A 60 -0.40 8.96 6.23
CA LEU A 60 0.56 9.58 5.30
C LEU A 60 0.20 9.37 3.82
N GLY A 61 -0.66 8.40 3.50
CA GLY A 61 -0.93 7.97 2.13
C GLY A 61 -2.08 8.75 1.46
N GLU A 62 -1.80 9.33 0.30
CA GLU A 62 -2.83 9.95 -0.55
C GLU A 62 -3.43 8.94 -1.56
N ALA A 63 -2.66 7.90 -1.88
CA ALA A 63 -3.06 6.74 -2.67
C ALA A 63 -2.20 5.54 -2.26
N PHE A 64 -2.65 4.33 -2.60
CA PHE A 64 -2.02 3.10 -2.15
C PHE A 64 -1.79 2.16 -3.33
N VAL A 65 -0.53 1.74 -3.52
CA VAL A 65 -0.16 0.77 -4.55
C VAL A 65 0.21 -0.54 -3.87
N ILE A 66 -0.54 -1.60 -4.18
CA ILE A 66 -0.44 -2.92 -3.55
C ILE A 66 0.24 -3.88 -4.52
N LEU A 67 1.50 -4.22 -4.27
CA LEU A 67 2.25 -5.19 -5.08
C LEU A 67 2.07 -6.61 -4.56
N ALA A 68 2.02 -7.58 -5.47
CA ALA A 68 1.84 -9.00 -5.14
C ALA A 68 2.84 -9.51 -4.08
N LYS A 69 2.30 -9.92 -2.92
CA LYS A 69 3.04 -10.59 -1.83
C LYS A 69 2.08 -11.41 -0.97
N GLY A 70 2.61 -12.02 0.09
CA GLY A 70 1.86 -12.83 1.04
C GLY A 70 1.03 -12.03 2.06
N PHE A 71 0.66 -12.70 3.15
CA PHE A 71 -0.38 -12.27 4.08
C PHE A 71 -0.30 -10.84 4.59
N GLY A 72 0.89 -10.35 4.96
CA GLY A 72 1.02 -9.00 5.50
C GLY A 72 0.51 -7.91 4.56
N THR A 73 0.76 -8.06 3.25
CA THR A 73 0.29 -7.09 2.24
C THR A 73 -1.21 -7.12 2.08
N LEU A 74 -1.82 -8.31 2.09
CA LEU A 74 -3.27 -8.43 2.03
C LEU A 74 -3.92 -7.86 3.30
N GLU A 75 -3.39 -8.19 4.47
CA GLU A 75 -3.87 -7.70 5.77
C GLU A 75 -3.90 -6.17 5.83
N GLU A 76 -2.80 -5.52 5.45
CA GLU A 76 -2.72 -4.06 5.37
C GLU A 76 -3.72 -3.48 4.37
N SER A 77 -3.84 -4.09 3.19
CA SER A 77 -4.78 -3.62 2.17
C SER A 77 -6.24 -3.74 2.64
N PHE A 78 -6.62 -4.84 3.29
CA PHE A 78 -7.97 -5.04 3.79
C PHE A 78 -8.29 -4.16 4.99
N GLN A 79 -7.31 -3.86 5.86
CA GLN A 79 -7.50 -2.88 6.91
C GLN A 79 -7.87 -1.52 6.30
N LEU A 80 -7.11 -1.04 5.31
CA LEU A 80 -7.41 0.21 4.62
C LEU A 80 -8.82 0.20 4.00
N LEU A 81 -9.17 -0.85 3.24
CA LEU A 81 -10.48 -0.95 2.59
C LEU A 81 -11.63 -1.02 3.60
N THR A 82 -11.42 -1.69 4.74
CA THR A 82 -12.40 -1.74 5.83
C THR A 82 -12.57 -0.37 6.45
N GLU A 83 -11.48 0.33 6.76
CA GLU A 83 -11.56 1.68 7.34
C GLU A 83 -12.23 2.69 6.41
N MET A 84 -12.02 2.57 5.10
CA MET A 84 -12.76 3.34 4.09
C MET A 84 -14.25 3.01 4.11
N SER A 85 -14.63 1.73 4.21
CA SER A 85 -16.05 1.32 4.13
C SER A 85 -16.89 1.76 5.31
N ILE A 86 -16.25 1.97 6.48
CA ILE A 86 -16.90 2.47 7.70
C ILE A 86 -16.62 3.95 7.98
N ASN A 87 -16.09 4.69 7.00
CA ASN A 87 -15.78 6.12 7.10
C ASN A 87 -14.82 6.50 8.24
N GLN A 88 -13.94 5.59 8.68
CA GLN A 88 -12.85 5.94 9.60
C GLN A 88 -11.71 6.68 8.90
N THR A 89 -11.61 6.51 7.57
CA THR A 89 -10.71 7.28 6.73
C THR A 89 -11.37 7.57 5.40
N ARG A 90 -10.95 8.65 4.74
CA ARG A 90 -11.51 9.01 3.43
C ARG A 90 -11.14 7.96 2.38
N VAL A 91 -12.07 7.76 1.45
CA VAL A 91 -11.87 6.94 0.26
C VAL A 91 -10.77 7.58 -0.60
N ARG A 92 -9.79 6.77 -1.00
CA ARG A 92 -8.62 7.15 -1.80
C ARG A 92 -8.32 6.05 -2.82
N PRO A 93 -7.61 6.35 -3.92
CA PRO A 93 -7.25 5.33 -4.89
C PRO A 93 -6.42 4.20 -4.28
N VAL A 94 -6.83 2.95 -4.53
CA VAL A 94 -6.06 1.75 -4.16
C VAL A 94 -5.84 0.89 -5.40
N ILE A 95 -4.58 0.76 -5.82
CA ILE A 95 -4.21 0.11 -7.07
C ILE A 95 -3.49 -1.19 -6.76
N PHE A 96 -4.09 -2.32 -7.13
CA PHE A 96 -3.46 -3.62 -7.06
C PHE A 96 -2.68 -3.89 -8.36
N VAL A 97 -1.42 -4.29 -8.22
CA VAL A 97 -0.53 -4.58 -9.35
C VAL A 97 -0.26 -6.08 -9.43
N GLY A 98 -0.58 -6.68 -10.59
CA GLY A 98 -0.45 -8.10 -10.87
C GLY A 98 -1.82 -8.77 -11.04
N GLN A 99 -2.45 -8.54 -12.19
CA GLN A 99 -3.78 -9.05 -12.54
C GLN A 99 -3.88 -10.55 -12.30
N LYS A 100 -2.94 -11.33 -12.84
CA LYS A 100 -2.94 -12.80 -12.68
C LYS A 100 -2.97 -13.24 -11.21
N PHE A 101 -2.30 -12.50 -10.32
CA PHE A 101 -2.21 -12.84 -8.90
C PHE A 101 -3.48 -12.43 -8.14
N TYR A 102 -4.02 -11.23 -8.42
CA TYR A 102 -5.14 -10.67 -7.68
C TYR A 102 -6.52 -10.90 -8.33
N GLN A 103 -6.59 -11.45 -9.54
CA GLN A 103 -7.88 -11.73 -10.19
C GLN A 103 -8.84 -12.55 -9.31
N PRO A 104 -8.41 -13.65 -8.65
CA PRO A 104 -9.32 -14.40 -7.77
C PRO A 104 -9.86 -13.58 -6.59
N LEU A 105 -9.05 -12.64 -6.08
CA LEU A 105 -9.48 -11.70 -5.05
C LEU A 105 -10.53 -10.74 -5.61
N PHE A 106 -10.31 -10.16 -6.79
CA PHE A 106 -11.26 -9.25 -7.42
C PHE A 106 -12.58 -9.95 -7.77
N ASP A 107 -12.54 -11.22 -8.17
CA ASP A 107 -13.75 -12.02 -8.39
C ASP A 107 -14.54 -12.22 -7.08
N LEU A 108 -13.86 -12.47 -5.96
CA LEU A 108 -14.49 -12.53 -4.64
C LEU A 108 -15.12 -11.19 -4.24
N LEU A 109 -14.42 -10.07 -4.47
CA LEU A 109 -14.95 -8.73 -4.17
C LEU A 109 -16.18 -8.40 -5.03
N ARG A 110 -16.19 -8.78 -6.32
CA ARG A 110 -17.37 -8.65 -7.18
C ARG A 110 -18.56 -9.45 -6.67
N LEU A 111 -18.33 -10.67 -6.17
CA LEU A 111 -19.37 -11.48 -5.54
C LEU A 111 -19.92 -10.77 -4.29
N GLN A 112 -19.06 -10.31 -3.40
CA GLN A 112 -19.48 -9.59 -2.18
C GLN A 112 -20.28 -8.32 -2.51
N LEU A 113 -19.88 -7.57 -3.55
CA LEU A 113 -20.63 -6.40 -4.02
C LEU A 113 -22.02 -6.80 -4.51
N LYS A 114 -22.11 -7.86 -5.32
CA LYS A 114 -23.39 -8.38 -5.83
C LYS A 114 -24.32 -8.81 -4.70
N GLU A 115 -23.79 -9.42 -3.65
CA GLU A 115 -24.54 -9.81 -2.45
C GLU A 115 -24.80 -8.65 -1.47
N GLY A 116 -24.40 -7.42 -1.82
CA GLY A 116 -24.62 -6.23 -0.99
C GLY A 116 -23.80 -6.20 0.31
N MET A 117 -22.71 -6.96 0.39
CA MET A 117 -21.87 -7.08 1.58
C MET A 117 -20.82 -5.98 1.72
N ILE A 118 -20.50 -5.29 0.63
CA ILE A 118 -19.50 -4.22 0.58
C ILE A 118 -20.03 -3.02 -0.19
N SER A 119 -19.52 -1.82 0.14
CA SER A 119 -19.97 -0.58 -0.49
C SER A 119 -19.45 -0.46 -1.92
N LYS A 120 -20.32 0.03 -2.81
CA LYS A 120 -19.93 0.35 -4.20
C LYS A 120 -18.84 1.42 -4.23
N GLU A 121 -18.90 2.39 -3.33
CA GLU A 121 -17.93 3.49 -3.25
C GLU A 121 -16.49 3.01 -3.05
N VAL A 122 -16.28 2.05 -2.14
CA VAL A 122 -14.93 1.47 -1.92
C VAL A 122 -14.51 0.63 -3.13
N ILE A 123 -15.44 -0.10 -3.75
CA ILE A 123 -15.12 -0.88 -4.96
C ILE A 123 -14.76 0.01 -6.15
N ASP A 124 -15.43 1.15 -6.30
CA ASP A 124 -15.10 2.11 -7.35
C ASP A 124 -13.71 2.76 -7.14
N ALA A 125 -13.18 2.74 -5.91
CA ALA A 125 -11.87 3.27 -5.56
C ALA A 125 -10.72 2.28 -5.73
N ILE A 126 -11.00 1.00 -5.97
CA ILE A 126 -9.96 -0.02 -6.21
C ILE A 126 -9.78 -0.30 -7.70
N SER A 127 -8.53 -0.46 -8.13
CA SER A 127 -8.17 -0.81 -9.51
C SER A 127 -7.23 -1.99 -9.56
N LEU A 128 -7.25 -2.74 -10.66
CA LEU A 128 -6.37 -3.88 -10.90
C LEU A 128 -5.64 -3.69 -12.23
N VAL A 129 -4.30 -3.65 -12.18
CA VAL A 129 -3.43 -3.32 -13.32
C VAL A 129 -2.26 -4.30 -13.41
N ASP A 130 -1.54 -4.30 -14.53
CA ASP A 130 -0.33 -5.12 -14.73
C ASP A 130 0.95 -4.31 -14.94
N SER A 131 0.85 -2.98 -15.06
CA SER A 131 1.99 -2.13 -15.41
C SER A 131 2.15 -0.92 -14.49
N ALA A 132 3.38 -0.39 -14.46
CA ALA A 132 3.68 0.85 -13.73
C ALA A 132 3.04 2.05 -14.44
N GLU A 133 2.97 1.99 -15.77
CA GLU A 133 2.36 2.99 -16.64
C GLU A 133 0.87 3.16 -16.32
N GLU A 134 0.09 2.07 -16.32
CA GLU A 134 -1.32 2.09 -15.90
C GLU A 134 -1.48 2.59 -14.45
N THR A 135 -0.57 2.20 -13.56
CA THR A 135 -0.58 2.67 -12.18
C THR A 135 -0.43 4.19 -12.11
N ILE A 136 0.52 4.75 -12.85
CA ILE A 136 0.78 6.20 -12.89
C ILE A 136 -0.40 6.94 -13.54
N GLU A 137 -0.98 6.41 -14.60
CA GLU A 137 -2.17 6.99 -15.24
C GLU A 137 -3.36 7.09 -14.28
N LEU A 138 -3.60 6.04 -13.48
CA LEU A 138 -4.68 6.03 -12.47
C LEU A 138 -4.40 6.96 -11.30
N LEU A 139 -3.13 7.17 -10.94
CA LEU A 139 -2.75 8.17 -9.95
C LEU A 139 -2.93 9.59 -10.50
N GLY A 140 -2.79 9.80 -11.81
CA GLY A 140 -3.06 11.07 -12.50
C GLY A 140 -2.47 12.30 -11.82
N ASP A 141 -3.17 13.44 -11.93
CA ASP A 141 -2.88 14.66 -11.18
C ASP A 141 -3.57 14.63 -9.81
N LEU A 142 -3.45 13.52 -9.06
CA LEU A 142 -3.85 13.53 -7.64
C LEU A 142 -3.27 14.83 -7.04
N LYS A 143 -4.17 15.71 -6.57
CA LYS A 143 -3.76 16.92 -5.87
C LYS A 143 -3.21 16.47 -4.54
N LEU A 144 -1.95 16.06 -4.56
CA LEU A 144 -1.19 15.72 -3.39
C LEU A 144 -1.14 17.00 -2.58
N GLU A 145 -1.97 17.10 -1.54
CA GLU A 145 -1.74 18.09 -0.52
C GLU A 145 -0.35 17.80 0.01
N GLN A 146 0.55 18.77 -0.12
CA GLN A 146 1.95 18.57 0.22
C GLN A 146 2.05 18.18 1.70
N VAL A 147 2.30 16.90 1.97
CA VAL A 147 2.70 16.44 3.30
C VAL A 147 4.19 16.75 3.43
N VAL A 148 4.51 18.01 3.74
CA VAL A 148 5.84 18.45 4.18
C VAL A 148 5.88 18.47 5.70
#